data_AF-A0A354JRJ6-F1
#
_entry.id   AF-A0A354JRJ6-F1
#
_cell.length_a   1.000
_cell.length_b   1.000
_cell.length_c   1.000
_cell.angle_alpha   90.00
_cell.angle_beta   90.00
_cell.angle_gamma   90.00
#
_symmetry.space_group_name_H-M   'P 1'
#
loop_
_entity.id
_entity.type
_entity.pdbx_description
1 polymer ?
#
loop_
_entity_poly.entity_id
_entity_poly.type
_entity_poly.pdbx_seq_one_letter_code
_entity_poly.pdbx_strand_id
1 'polypeptide(L)'
;MTEQNVPEFDDVKTPQQPKSKKEGKVGFKDFISGRILTHEVISGQMPYIIFMVVLAIIYIANNYHYNNLLRTEQKLRQEVKNLRAESITTAAQYMSISKQSEVVKLVDQKGLDLIESRIPPKKLK
;
A
#
# COMPACT_ATOMS: atom_id res chain seq x y z
N MET A 1 35.29 -50.07 -77.24
CA MET A 1 34.20 -49.07 -77.24
C MET A 1 34.01 -48.65 -75.80
N THR A 2 34.31 -47.38 -75.57
CA THR A 2 34.28 -46.60 -74.32
C THR A 2 32.87 -46.44 -73.76
N GLU A 3 32.75 -46.43 -72.44
CA GLU A 3 32.12 -45.39 -71.59
C GLU A 3 31.99 -45.96 -70.16
N GLN A 4 32.92 -45.63 -69.25
CA GLN A 4 32.96 -44.44 -68.40
C GLN A 4 32.32 -44.72 -67.02
N ASN A 5 33.18 -45.28 -66.18
CA ASN A 5 33.15 -45.22 -64.73
C ASN A 5 33.14 -43.75 -64.28
N VAL A 6 32.12 -43.35 -63.52
CA VAL A 6 32.11 -42.12 -62.73
C VAL A 6 31.95 -42.56 -61.27
N PRO A 7 32.90 -42.22 -60.38
CA PRO A 7 32.77 -42.54 -58.96
C PRO A 7 31.77 -41.56 -58.33
N GLU A 8 30.64 -42.07 -57.86
CA GLU A 8 29.75 -41.31 -57.00
C GLU A 8 30.33 -41.35 -55.58
N PHE A 9 30.73 -40.18 -55.13
CA PHE A 9 31.44 -39.94 -53.88
C PHE A 9 30.52 -40.15 -52.68
N ASP A 10 31.00 -40.98 -51.74
CA ASP A 10 30.91 -40.84 -50.28
C ASP A 10 29.62 -40.25 -49.70
N ASP A 11 28.58 -41.08 -49.54
CA ASP A 11 27.64 -40.88 -48.45
C ASP A 11 28.26 -41.39 -47.14
N VAL A 12 28.95 -40.44 -46.50
CA VAL A 12 29.47 -40.48 -45.14
C VAL A 12 28.44 -41.12 -44.19
N LYS A 13 28.82 -42.27 -43.64
CA LYS A 13 28.23 -42.85 -42.43
C LYS A 13 28.26 -41.79 -41.32
N THR A 14 27.13 -41.15 -41.04
CA THR A 14 26.98 -40.34 -39.83
C THR A 14 26.27 -41.17 -38.74
N PRO A 15 26.90 -41.36 -37.56
CA PRO A 15 26.33 -42.16 -36.47
C PRO A 15 25.07 -41.53 -35.87
N GLN A 16 24.21 -42.39 -35.34
CA GLN A 16 23.11 -42.05 -34.44
C GLN A 16 23.58 -41.07 -33.35
N GLN A 17 22.80 -40.02 -33.08
CA GLN A 17 22.80 -39.40 -31.75
C GLN A 17 21.36 -39.23 -31.25
N PRO A 18 21.02 -39.76 -30.06
CA PRO A 18 19.72 -39.54 -29.43
C PRO A 18 19.62 -38.06 -29.03
N LYS A 19 18.67 -37.33 -29.61
CA LYS A 19 18.45 -35.94 -29.21
C LYS A 19 18.00 -35.91 -27.76
N SER A 20 18.90 -35.42 -26.92
CA SER A 20 18.80 -35.22 -25.48
C SER A 20 17.39 -34.79 -25.05
N LYS A 21 16.81 -35.53 -24.10
CA LYS A 21 15.78 -35.00 -23.22
C LYS A 21 16.34 -33.73 -22.59
N LYS A 22 15.91 -32.57 -23.10
CA LYS A 22 16.11 -31.31 -22.39
C LYS A 22 15.13 -31.33 -21.24
N GLU A 23 15.63 -31.63 -20.04
CA GLU A 23 14.95 -31.34 -18.80
C GLU A 23 14.69 -29.83 -18.75
N GLY A 24 13.55 -29.44 -19.31
CA GLY A 24 13.09 -28.07 -19.32
C GLY A 24 12.80 -27.70 -17.88
N LYS A 25 13.62 -26.81 -17.32
CA LYS A 25 13.34 -26.12 -16.06
C LYS A 25 11.91 -25.61 -16.15
N VAL A 26 11.00 -26.19 -15.37
CA VAL A 26 9.59 -25.77 -15.27
C VAL A 26 9.61 -24.36 -14.68
N GLY A 27 9.65 -23.37 -15.56
CA GLY A 27 9.81 -21.97 -15.23
C GLY A 27 8.48 -21.24 -15.32
N PHE A 28 8.41 -20.05 -14.74
CA PHE A 28 7.24 -19.15 -14.79
C PHE A 28 6.60 -19.01 -16.19
N LYS A 29 7.39 -19.18 -17.26
CA LYS A 29 6.91 -19.23 -18.66
C LYS A 29 5.97 -20.41 -18.94
N ASP A 30 6.22 -21.59 -18.39
CA ASP A 30 5.35 -22.76 -18.57
C ASP A 30 4.02 -22.58 -17.82
N PHE A 31 4.03 -21.87 -16.70
CA PHE A 31 2.84 -21.51 -15.94
C PHE A 31 1.97 -20.49 -16.70
N ILE A 32 2.57 -19.42 -17.22
CA ILE A 32 1.87 -18.40 -18.03
C ILE A 32 1.40 -18.98 -19.38
N SER A 33 2.18 -19.88 -20.00
CA SER A 33 1.83 -20.50 -21.29
C SER A 33 0.70 -21.52 -21.20
N GLY A 34 0.21 -21.83 -20.00
CA GLY A 34 -0.91 -22.76 -19.81
C GLY A 34 -0.55 -24.23 -20.05
N ARG A 35 0.73 -24.57 -20.26
CA ARG A 35 1.19 -25.96 -20.40
C ARG A 35 0.91 -26.79 -19.14
N ILE A 36 0.92 -26.14 -17.97
CA ILE A 36 0.52 -26.75 -16.70
C ILE A 36 -0.98 -27.08 -16.67
N LEU A 37 -1.82 -26.32 -17.37
CA LEU A 37 -3.27 -26.54 -17.43
C LEU A 37 -3.64 -27.76 -18.29
N THR A 38 -2.74 -28.17 -19.20
CA THR A 38 -2.94 -29.33 -20.09
C THR A 38 -2.59 -30.66 -19.43
N HIS A 39 -2.10 -30.65 -18.18
CA HIS A 39 -1.81 -31.88 -17.45
C HIS A 39 -3.12 -32.62 -17.15
N GLU A 40 -3.15 -33.93 -17.38
CA GLU A 40 -4.37 -34.78 -17.26
C GLU A 40 -5.04 -34.69 -15.87
N VAL A 41 -4.24 -34.42 -14.83
CA VAL A 41 -4.68 -34.24 -13.44
C VAL A 41 -5.36 -32.88 -13.20
N ILE A 42 -5.10 -31.89 -14.05
CA ILE A 42 -5.64 -30.53 -13.93
C ILE A 42 -6.82 -30.33 -14.89
N SER A 43 -6.81 -30.99 -16.06
CA SER A 43 -7.93 -30.96 -17.00
C SER A 43 -9.20 -31.58 -16.44
N GLY A 44 -9.09 -32.55 -15.51
CA GLY A 44 -10.23 -33.17 -14.83
C GLY A 44 -10.96 -32.24 -13.85
N GLN A 45 -10.28 -31.23 -13.30
CA GLN A 45 -10.79 -30.31 -12.29
C GLN A 45 -10.91 -28.86 -12.78
N MET A 46 -11.05 -28.64 -14.10
CA MET A 46 -11.28 -27.30 -14.66
C MET A 46 -12.36 -26.45 -13.96
N PRO A 47 -13.55 -26.98 -13.57
CA PRO A 47 -14.54 -26.16 -12.85
C PRO A 47 -14.03 -25.66 -11.48
N TYR A 48 -13.16 -26.41 -10.81
CA TYR A 48 -12.58 -26.01 -9.53
C TYR A 48 -11.56 -24.87 -9.69
N ILE A 49 -10.77 -24.88 -10.77
CA ILE A 49 -9.83 -23.80 -11.07
C ILE A 49 -10.58 -22.50 -11.36
N ILE A 50 -11.66 -22.58 -12.15
CA ILE A 50 -12.50 -21.41 -12.42
C ILE A 50 -13.10 -20.87 -11.12
N PHE A 51 -13.57 -21.74 -10.23
CA PHE A 51 -14.05 -21.35 -8.90
C PHE A 51 -12.97 -20.62 -8.08
N MET A 52 -11.73 -21.11 -8.09
CA MET A 52 -10.61 -20.46 -7.42
C MET A 52 -10.27 -19.08 -8.02
N VAL A 53 -10.34 -18.94 -9.34
CA VAL A 53 -10.15 -17.65 -10.01
C VAL A 53 -11.25 -16.66 -9.62
N VAL A 54 -12.50 -17.11 -9.55
CA VAL A 54 -13.62 -16.27 -9.08
C VAL A 54 -13.40 -15.83 -7.63
N LEU A 55 -12.99 -16.73 -6.75
CA LEU A 55 -12.63 -16.38 -5.36
C LEU A 55 -11.47 -15.37 -5.30
N ALA A 56 -10.45 -15.53 -6.15
CA ALA A 56 -9.33 -14.60 -6.22
C ALA A 56 -9.79 -13.20 -6.67
N ILE A 57 -10.71 -13.12 -7.65
CA ILE A 57 -11.29 -11.84 -8.09
C ILE A 57 -12.08 -11.18 -6.96
N ILE A 58 -12.94 -11.95 -6.26
CA ILE A 58 -13.72 -11.45 -5.11
C ILE A 58 -12.79 -10.95 -4.01
N TYR A 59 -11.70 -11.68 -3.74
CA TYR A 59 -10.70 -11.30 -2.73
C TYR A 59 -10.00 -9.98 -3.09
N ILE A 60 -9.54 -9.83 -4.33
CA ILE A 60 -8.91 -8.60 -4.82
C ILE A 60 -9.89 -7.42 -4.73
N ALA A 61 -11.14 -7.62 -5.13
CA ALA A 61 -12.17 -6.59 -5.05
C ALA A 61 -12.41 -6.14 -3.61
N ASN A 62 -12.50 -7.07 -2.66
CA ASN A 62 -12.69 -6.77 -1.24
C ASN A 62 -11.48 -6.00 -0.66
N ASN A 63 -10.27 -6.41 -1.02
CA ASN A 63 -9.05 -5.72 -0.60
C ASN A 63 -8.98 -4.28 -1.10
N TYR A 64 -9.46 -4.01 -2.32
CA TYR A 64 -9.48 -2.66 -2.89
C TYR A 64 -10.39 -1.71 -2.08
N HIS A 65 -11.54 -2.20 -1.60
CA HIS A 65 -12.41 -1.43 -0.71
C HIS A 65 -11.74 -1.07 0.62
N TYR A 66 -10.96 -2.01 1.18
CA TYR A 66 -10.25 -1.79 2.44
C TYR A 66 -9.21 -0.67 2.33
N ASN A 67 -8.49 -0.61 1.19
CA ASN A 67 -7.48 0.43 0.96
C ASN A 67 -8.05 1.84 0.90
N ASN A 68 -9.23 2.01 0.30
CA ASN A 68 -9.90 3.32 0.26
C ASN A 68 -10.44 3.73 1.63
N LEU A 69 -10.98 2.78 2.40
CA LEU A 69 -11.46 3.04 3.76
C LEU A 69 -10.30 3.47 4.67
N LEU A 70 -9.14 2.83 4.54
CA LEU A 70 -7.95 3.14 5.32
C LEU A 70 -7.46 4.58 5.10
N ARG A 71 -7.53 5.09 3.86
CA ARG A 71 -7.16 6.48 3.54
C ARG A 71 -8.11 7.48 4.19
N THR A 72 -9.41 7.20 4.15
CA THR A 72 -10.42 8.06 4.77
C THR A 72 -10.29 8.08 6.29
N GLU A 73 -10.07 6.92 6.91
CA GLU A 73 -9.79 6.79 8.35
C GLU A 73 -8.58 7.64 8.77
N GLN A 74 -7.48 7.57 8.00
CA GLN A 74 -6.29 8.37 8.29
C GLN A 74 -6.56 9.88 8.19
N LYS A 75 -7.28 10.32 7.15
CA LYS A 75 -7.65 11.73 6.98
C LYS A 75 -8.52 12.22 8.13
N LEU A 76 -9.54 11.44 8.51
CA LEU A 76 -10.46 11.79 9.58
C LEU A 76 -9.75 11.87 10.94
N ARG A 77 -8.84 10.94 11.22
CA ARG A 77 -8.01 10.97 12.43
C ARG A 77 -7.11 12.21 12.48
N GLN A 78 -6.54 12.57 11.35
CA GLN A 78 -5.70 13.76 11.24
C GLN A 78 -6.51 15.04 11.47
N GLU A 79 -7.73 15.10 10.93
CA GLU A 79 -8.65 16.23 11.13
C GLU A 79 -9.06 16.38 12.60
N VAL A 80 -9.47 15.29 13.26
CA VAL A 80 -9.76 15.31 14.70
C VAL A 80 -8.56 15.76 15.53
N LYS A 81 -7.34 15.32 15.17
CA LYS A 81 -6.10 15.76 15.83
C LYS A 81 -5.88 17.25 15.62
N ASN A 82 -6.10 17.76 14.41
CA ASN A 82 -5.94 19.18 14.10
C ASN A 82 -6.95 20.04 14.87
N LEU A 83 -8.23 19.66 14.88
CA LEU A 83 -9.27 20.37 15.63
C LEU A 83 -8.97 20.41 17.13
N ARG A 84 -8.47 19.31 17.71
CA ARG A 84 -8.02 19.31 19.12
C ARG A 84 -6.84 20.24 19.37
N ALA A 85 -5.86 20.26 18.47
CA ALA A 85 -4.73 21.16 18.59
C ALA A 85 -5.17 22.62 18.50
N GLU A 86 -6.10 22.93 17.59
CA GLU A 86 -6.65 24.26 17.40
C GLU A 86 -7.45 24.73 18.62
N SER A 87 -8.29 23.87 19.21
CA SER A 87 -9.06 24.22 20.41
C SER A 87 -8.16 24.46 21.63
N ILE A 88 -7.13 23.62 21.82
CA ILE A 88 -6.12 23.81 22.88
C ILE A 88 -5.36 25.11 22.65
N THR A 89 -4.93 25.38 21.43
CA THR A 89 -4.16 26.59 21.10
C THR A 89 -5.00 27.84 21.31
N THR A 90 -6.27 27.82 20.89
CA THR A 90 -7.19 28.94 21.05
C THR A 90 -7.48 29.22 22.52
N ALA A 91 -7.76 28.16 23.29
CA ALA A 91 -7.92 28.28 24.74
C ALA A 91 -6.65 28.80 25.42
N ALA A 92 -5.47 28.34 24.99
CA ALA A 92 -4.18 28.81 25.52
C ALA A 92 -3.93 30.29 25.20
N GLN A 93 -4.28 30.76 24.00
CA GLN A 93 -4.20 32.18 23.64
C GLN A 93 -5.12 33.03 24.52
N TYR A 94 -6.37 32.61 24.69
CA TYR A 94 -7.31 33.29 25.58
C TYR A 94 -6.78 33.33 27.02
N MET A 95 -6.33 32.18 27.54
CA MET A 95 -5.78 32.07 28.90
C MET A 95 -4.52 32.94 29.08
N SER A 96 -3.69 33.08 28.04
CA SER A 96 -2.52 33.96 28.05
C SER A 96 -2.93 35.42 28.20
N ILE A 97 -3.93 35.87 27.46
CA ILE A 97 -4.44 37.25 27.53
C ILE A 97 -5.15 37.50 28.86
N SER A 98 -5.92 36.53 29.36
CA SER A 98 -6.62 36.61 30.65
C SER A 98 -5.71 36.44 31.87
N LYS A 99 -4.41 36.17 31.68
CA LYS A 99 -3.46 36.02 32.77
C LYS A 99 -3.33 37.34 33.53
N GLN A 100 -3.39 37.30 34.86
CA GLN A 100 -3.32 38.50 35.72
C GLN A 100 -2.12 39.39 35.37
N SER A 101 -0.95 38.81 35.12
CA SER A 101 0.25 39.56 34.71
C SER A 101 0.13 40.26 33.35
N GLU A 102 -0.60 39.71 32.40
CA GLU A 102 -0.87 40.34 31.09
C GLU A 102 -1.94 41.43 31.23
N VAL A 103 -2.98 41.16 32.01
CA VAL A 103 -4.04 42.14 32.29
C VAL A 103 -3.47 43.39 32.99
N VAL A 104 -2.59 43.23 33.98
CA VAL A 104 -1.92 44.36 34.65
C VAL A 104 -1.09 45.18 33.65
N LYS A 105 -0.30 44.53 32.78
CA LYS A 105 0.44 45.24 31.72
C LYS A 105 -0.46 45.99 30.75
N LEU A 106 -1.59 45.39 30.36
CA LEU A 106 -2.57 46.00 29.46
C LEU A 106 -3.29 47.20 30.11
N VAL A 107 -3.54 47.12 31.42
CA VAL A 107 -4.11 48.21 32.23
C VAL A 107 -3.13 49.39 32.31
N ASP A 108 -1.86 49.12 32.62
CA ASP A 108 -0.78 50.12 32.65
C ASP A 108 -0.59 50.79 31.28
N GLN A 109 -0.55 50.00 30.19
CA GLN A 109 -0.44 50.54 28.82
C GLN A 109 -1.62 51.42 28.42
N LYS A 110 -2.82 51.12 28.91
CA LYS A 110 -4.03 51.89 28.63
C LYS A 110 -4.19 53.11 29.55
N GLY A 111 -3.27 53.34 30.49
CA GLY A 111 -3.33 54.46 31.42
C GLY A 111 -4.52 54.39 32.37
N LEU A 112 -5.05 53.19 32.61
CA LEU A 112 -6.12 52.95 33.58
C LEU A 112 -5.44 52.85 34.95
N ASP A 113 -5.75 53.80 35.86
CA ASP A 113 -5.13 53.94 37.19
C ASP A 113 -5.62 52.86 38.18
N LEU A 114 -5.64 51.59 37.72
CA LEU A 114 -6.19 50.44 38.42
C LEU A 114 -5.04 49.64 39.03
N ILE A 115 -5.05 49.51 40.36
CA ILE A 115 -4.02 48.81 41.12
C ILE A 115 -4.53 47.42 41.49
N GLU A 116 -3.72 46.38 41.27
CA GLU A 116 -4.07 45.01 41.64
C GLU A 116 -4.33 44.88 43.16
N SER A 117 -5.53 44.45 43.54
CA SER A 117 -5.90 44.28 44.96
C SER A 117 -5.19 43.05 45.54
N ARG A 118 -4.17 43.29 46.37
CA ARG A 118 -3.41 42.25 47.09
C ARG A 118 -4.04 41.84 48.43
N ILE A 119 -5.17 42.45 48.77
CA ILE A 119 -5.85 42.24 50.06
C ILE A 119 -7.08 41.35 49.82
N PRO A 120 -7.19 40.19 50.48
CA PRO A 120 -8.32 39.31 50.30
C PRO A 120 -9.62 39.95 50.84
N PRO A 121 -10.77 39.78 50.17
CA PRO A 121 -12.02 40.39 50.56
C PRO A 121 -12.52 39.81 51.91
N LYS A 122 -12.90 40.69 52.84
CA LYS A 122 -13.52 40.28 54.11
C LYS A 122 -15.02 40.15 53.94
N LYS A 123 -15.62 39.09 54.49
CA LYS A 123 -17.08 38.96 54.57
C LYS A 123 -17.64 40.12 55.41
N LEU A 124 -18.62 40.83 54.86
CA LEU A 124 -19.44 41.77 55.61
C LEU A 124 -20.35 40.96 56.54
N LYS A 125 -20.45 41.40 57.79
CA LYS A 125 -21.12 40.71 58.89
C LYS A 125 -22.62 41.03 58.90
#